data_AF-A0A0G2HTW4-F1
#
_entry.id   AF-A0A0G2HTW4-F1
#
_cell.length_a   1.000
_cell.length_b   1.000
_cell.length_c   1.000
_cell.angle_alpha   90.00
_cell.angle_beta   90.00
_cell.angle_gamma   90.00
#
_symmetry.space_group_name_H-M   'P 1'
#
loop_
_entity.id
_entity.type
_entity.pdbx_description
1 polymer ?
#
loop_
_entity_poly.entity_id
_entity_poly.type
_entity_poly.pdbx_seq_one_letter_code
_entity_poly.pdbx_strand_id
1 'polypeptide(L)' 'MVKAPRAFAPFGMGRTLCVGKNLAMAQMRLVAASILTKYDIDFAPEEGNGEAVERDLKDQLTANPGKLRLVFEKRGS' A
#
# COMPACT_ATOMS: atom_id res chain seq x y z
N MET A 1 19.13 -1.11 2.22
CA MET A 1 17.86 -1.26 2.96
C MET A 1 18.16 -1.42 4.45
N VAL A 2 17.84 -0.43 5.28
CA VAL A 2 18.13 -0.45 6.72
C VAL A 2 17.25 -1.48 7.41
N LYS A 3 17.87 -2.58 7.89
CA LYS A 3 17.20 -3.71 8.54
C LYS A 3 17.15 -3.51 10.05
N ALA A 4 16.43 -2.47 10.50
CA ALA A 4 16.10 -2.29 11.91
C ALA A 4 14.57 -2.39 12.06
N PRO A 5 14.04 -3.47 12.67
CA PRO A 5 12.58 -3.62 12.87
C PRO A 5 11.92 -2.45 13.59
N ARG A 6 12.71 -1.70 14.39
CA ARG A 6 12.27 -0.50 15.10
C ARG A 6 12.33 0.79 14.27
N ALA A 7 12.97 0.77 13.09
CA ALA A 7 13.01 1.91 12.17
C ALA A 7 11.72 2.03 11.33
N PHE A 8 10.89 0.99 11.29
CA PHE A 8 9.56 1.06 10.68
C PHE A 8 8.56 1.72 11.66
N ALA A 9 8.50 3.05 11.64
CA ALA A 9 7.62 3.85 12.50
C ALA A 9 6.71 4.80 11.69
N PRO A 10 5.87 4.29 10.77
CA PRO A 10 5.02 5.13 9.89
C PRO A 10 3.95 5.93 10.63
N PHE A 11 3.69 5.59 11.90
CA PHE A 11 2.75 6.27 12.78
C PHE A 11 3.43 7.02 13.93
N GLY A 12 4.74 7.28 13.82
CA GLY A 12 5.54 7.84 14.91
C GLY A 12 5.81 6.86 16.05
N MET A 13 6.45 7.35 17.11
CA MET A 13 6.82 6.58 18.30
C MET A 13 6.78 7.48 19.55
N GLY A 14 6.48 6.91 20.72
CA GLY A 14 6.47 7.66 21.98
C GLY A 14 5.39 8.75 22.00
N ARG A 15 5.77 9.98 22.37
CA ARG A 15 4.84 11.12 22.51
C ARG A 15 4.24 11.62 21.19
N THR A 16 4.84 11.26 20.06
CA THR A 16 4.34 11.61 18.72
C THR A 16 3.62 10.44 18.04
N LEU A 17 3.26 9.39 18.79
CA LEU A 17 2.50 8.28 18.27
C LEU A 17 1.13 8.76 17.78
N CYS A 18 0.80 8.45 16.53
CA CYS A 18 -0.50 8.73 15.96
C CYS A 18 -1.60 7.98 16.73
N VAL A 19 -2.53 8.74 17.31
CA VAL A 19 -3.70 8.20 18.01
C VAL A 19 -4.56 7.30 17.12
N GLY A 20 -4.55 7.56 15.80
CA GLY A 20 -5.28 6.78 14.80
C GLY A 20 -4.61 5.46 14.39
N LYS A 21 -3.43 5.10 14.94
CA LYS A 21 -2.67 3.92 14.50
C LYS A 21 -3.51 2.64 14.47
N ASN A 22 -4.28 2.37 15.53
CA ASN A 22 -5.06 1.13 15.61
C ASN A 22 -6.19 1.10 14.57
N LEU A 23 -6.87 2.23 14.39
CA LEU A 23 -7.92 2.38 13.38
C LEU A 23 -7.36 2.21 11.96
N ALA A 24 -6.26 2.91 11.65
CA ALA A 24 -5.60 2.83 10.35
C ALA A 24 -5.16 1.40 10.03
N MET A 25 -4.56 0.70 10.99
CA MET A 25 -4.16 -0.71 10.81
C MET A 25 -5.34 -1.64 10.60
N ALA A 26 -6.46 -1.43 11.31
CA ALA A 26 -7.67 -2.23 11.13
C ALA A 26 -8.28 -2.00 9.74
N GLN A 27 -8.39 -0.74 9.31
CA GLN A 27 -8.91 -0.38 7.99
C GLN A 27 -8.05 -0.95 6.86
N MET A 28 -6.72 -0.79 6.93
CA MET A 28 -5.81 -1.34 5.93
C MET A 28 -5.96 -2.86 5.80
N ARG A 29 -6.07 -3.59 6.91
CA ARG A 29 -6.28 -5.04 6.90
C ARG A 29 -7.63 -5.42 6.31
N LEU A 30 -8.71 -4.74 6.71
CA LEU A 30 -10.04 -5.05 6.23
C LEU A 30 -10.19 -4.78 4.73
N VAL A 31 -9.68 -3.64 4.26
CA VAL A 31 -9.70 -3.28 2.84
C VAL A 31 -8.85 -4.26 2.03
N ALA A 32 -7.61 -4.53 2.46
CA ALA A 32 -6.75 -5.50 1.77
C ALA A 32 -7.40 -6.89 1.71
N ALA A 33 -7.94 -7.38 2.82
CA ALA A 33 -8.66 -8.65 2.85
C ALA A 33 -9.88 -8.65 1.93
N SER A 34 -10.69 -7.59 1.94
CA SER A 34 -11.86 -7.50 1.06
C SER A 34 -11.48 -7.47 -0.42
N ILE A 35 -10.37 -6.85 -0.78
CA ILE A 35 -9.91 -6.81 -2.18
C ILE A 35 -9.40 -8.20 -2.57
N LEU A 36 -8.47 -8.76 -1.80
CA LEU A 36 -7.83 -10.04 -2.11
C LEU A 36 -8.79 -11.25 -2.06
N THR A 37 -9.87 -11.17 -1.30
CA THR A 37 -10.88 -12.25 -1.25
C THR A 37 -11.88 -12.18 -2.39
N LYS A 38 -12.13 -10.99 -2.95
CA LYS A 38 -13.16 -10.78 -3.97
C LYS A 38 -12.62 -10.71 -5.39
N TYR A 39 -11.32 -10.46 -5.55
CA TYR A 39 -10.73 -10.23 -6.87
C TYR A 39 -9.44 -11.01 -7.10
N ASP A 40 -9.28 -11.49 -8.33
CA ASP A 40 -7.99 -11.77 -8.94
C ASP A 40 -7.46 -10.46 -9.54
N ILE A 41 -6.17 -10.18 -9.32
CA ILE A 41 -5.56 -8.88 -9.62
C ILE A 41 -4.31 -9.13 -10.44
N ASP A 42 -4.26 -8.53 -11.62
CA ASP A 42 -3.12 -8.60 -12.54
C ASP A 42 -2.69 -7.20 -12.98
N PHE A 43 -1.45 -7.08 -13.46
CA PHE A 43 -1.01 -5.87 -14.15
C PHE A 43 -1.78 -5.70 -15.46
N ALA A 44 -2.15 -4.47 -15.78
CA ALA A 44 -2.75 -4.18 -17.07
C ALA A 44 -1.77 -4.51 -18.21
N PRO A 45 -2.23 -4.87 -19.43
CA PRO A 45 -1.34 -5.24 -20.53
C PRO A 45 -0.31 -4.17 -20.91
N GLU A 46 -0.64 -2.89 -20.70
CA GLU A 46 0.28 -1.77 -20.90
C GLU A 46 1.18 -1.48 -19.68
N GLU A 47 0.88 -2.06 -18.52
CA GLU A 47 1.70 -1.96 -17.33
C GLU A 47 2.81 -3.00 -17.41
N GLY A 48 4.05 -2.56 -17.17
CA GLY A 48 5.18 -3.48 -17.11
C GLY A 48 5.16 -4.31 -15.83
N ASN A 49 6.30 -4.42 -15.18
CA ASN A 49 6.44 -5.04 -13.85
C ASN A 49 6.09 -4.08 -12.69
N GLY A 50 5.39 -2.98 -12.95
CA GLY A 50 5.03 -1.98 -11.94
C GLY A 50 6.17 -1.03 -11.52
N GLU A 51 7.32 -1.04 -12.20
CA GLU A 51 8.46 -0.14 -11.92
C GLU A 51 8.10 1.35 -11.91
N ALA A 52 7.05 1.75 -12.63
CA ALA A 52 6.57 3.13 -12.66
C ALA A 52 6.21 3.65 -11.26
N VAL A 53 5.74 2.78 -10.36
CA VAL A 53 5.37 3.12 -8.98
C VAL A 53 6.54 3.72 -8.21
N GLU A 54 7.72 3.10 -8.32
CA GLU A 54 8.92 3.55 -7.64
C GLU A 54 9.64 4.64 -8.42
N ARG A 55 9.77 4.48 -9.74
CA ARG A 55 10.50 5.42 -10.60
C ARG A 55 9.87 6.81 -10.58
N ASP A 56 8.55 6.88 -10.59
CA ASP A 56 7.81 8.15 -10.69
C ASP A 56 7.28 8.61 -9.31
N LEU A 57 7.71 7.96 -8.22
CA LEU A 57 7.38 8.33 -6.84
C LEU A 57 7.83 9.76 -6.54
N LYS A 58 6.90 10.58 -6.05
CA LYS A 58 7.21 11.94 -5.57
C LYS A 58 7.09 11.97 -4.05
N ASP A 59 8.15 12.41 -3.39
CA ASP A 59 8.12 12.68 -1.95
C ASP A 59 7.78 14.15 -1.72
N GLN A 60 6.49 14.42 -1.47
CA GLN A 60 5.97 15.75 -1.16
C GLN A 60 5.22 15.69 0.17
N LEU A 61 5.96 15.58 1.28
CA LEU A 61 5.50 15.32 2.65
C LEU A 61 4.81 13.97 2.88
N THR A 62 4.16 13.41 1.86
CA THR A 62 3.58 12.07 1.83
C THR A 62 4.05 11.34 0.58
N ALA A 63 4.21 10.02 0.66
CA ALA A 63 4.53 9.20 -0.50
C ALA A 63 3.41 9.31 -1.55
N ASN A 64 3.72 9.91 -2.71
CA ASN A 64 2.84 9.95 -3.87
C ASN A 64 3.39 9.01 -4.94
N PRO A 65 2.99 7.73 -4.95
CA PRO A 65 3.54 6.73 -5.86
C PRO A 65 3.26 7.08 -7.32
N GLY A 66 4.11 6.56 -8.21
CA GLY A 66 3.84 6.59 -9.64
C GLY A 66 2.59 5.81 -10.04
N LYS A 67 2.25 5.86 -11.33
CA LYS A 67 1.06 5.17 -11.85
C LYS A 67 1.19 3.66 -11.68
N LEU A 68 0.07 3.03 -11.34
CA LEU A 68 -0.08 1.58 -11.25
C LEU A 68 -1.42 1.19 -11.89
N ARG A 69 -1.39 0.59 -13.06
CA ARG A 69 -2.58 0.12 -13.76
C ARG A 69 -2.79 -1.36 -13.51
N LEU A 70 -3.95 -1.69 -12.97
CA LEU A 70 -4.32 -3.04 -12.58
C LEU A 70 -5.65 -3.43 -13.22
N VAL A 71 -5.80 -4.72 -13.50
CA VAL A 71 -7.06 -5.35 -13.90
C VAL A 71 -7.58 -6.13 -12.69
N PHE A 72 -8.88 -5.97 -12.40
CA PHE A 72 -9.55 -6.66 -11.30
C PHE A 72 -10.64 -7.56 -11.85
N GLU A 73 -10.49 -8.87 -11.68
CA GLU A 73 -11.47 -9.86 -12.06
C GLU A 73 -12.18 -10.40 -10.83
N LYS A 74 -13.51 -10.39 -10.81
CA LYS A 74 -14.26 -10.83 -9.64
C LYS A 74 -14.16 -12.35 -9.47
N ARG A 75 -13.72 -12.81 -8.30
CA ARG A 75 -13.70 -14.22 -7.91
C ARG A 75 -15.13 -14.75 -7.83
N GLY A 76 -15.38 -15.89 -8.48
CA GLY A 76 -16.62 -16.64 -8.30
C GLY A 76 -16.69 -17.12 -6.85
N SER A 77 -17.70 -16.64 -6.12
CA SER A 77 -17.90 -16.93 -4.69
C SER A 77 -18.27 -18.38 -4.45
#